data_AF-A0A853MG32-F1
#
_entry.id   AF-A0A853MG32-F1
#
_cell.length_a   1.000
_cell.length_b   1.000
_cell.length_c   1.000
_cell.angle_alpha   90.00
_cell.angle_beta   90.00
_cell.angle_gamma   90.00
#
_symmetry.space_group_name_H-M   'P 1'
#
loop_
_entity.id
_entity.type
_entity.pdbx_description
1 polymer ?
#
loop_
_entity_poly.entity_id
_entity_poly.type
_entity_poly.pdbx_seq_one_letter_code
_entity_poly.pdbx_strand_id
1 'polypeptide(L)'
;MNSNNLQQNLDRFRPWLTLLAVTWLLASLGLGWLVNSLIVIFTLFLIIPFVAFFGFRWWLQGNLVTDKCPVCAFESTGLNNTQLQCPNCGEQLSVKNGRFSRLTPEGTIDVTAVDVTTVEITAKSPEE
;
A
#
# COMPACT_ATOMS: atom_id res chain seq x y z
N MET A 1 40.56 -10.75 -66.55
CA MET A 1 40.80 -10.04 -65.27
C MET A 1 41.26 -11.06 -64.24
N ASN A 2 42.36 -10.76 -63.53
CA ASN A 2 43.16 -11.73 -62.77
C ASN A 2 42.49 -12.10 -61.42
N SER A 3 41.99 -13.32 -61.31
CA SER A 3 41.28 -13.90 -60.15
C SER A 3 42.11 -13.86 -58.86
N ASN A 4 43.43 -13.93 -58.99
CA ASN A 4 44.35 -14.02 -57.85
C ASN A 4 44.39 -12.73 -57.02
N ASN A 5 44.17 -11.57 -57.66
CA ASN A 5 44.11 -10.27 -56.98
C ASN A 5 42.79 -10.08 -56.22
N LEU A 6 41.69 -10.69 -56.71
CA LEU A 6 40.39 -10.60 -56.06
C LEU A 6 40.34 -11.45 -54.78
N GLN A 7 40.93 -12.65 -54.82
CA GLN A 7 41.05 -13.51 -53.63
C GLN A 7 41.91 -12.86 -52.54
N GLN A 8 43.07 -12.28 -52.89
CA GLN A 8 43.95 -11.62 -51.93
C GLN A 8 43.30 -10.38 -51.27
N ASN A 9 42.50 -9.62 -52.03
CA ASN A 9 41.74 -8.50 -51.45
C ASN A 9 40.61 -9.00 -50.54
N LEU A 10 39.87 -10.04 -50.93
CA LEU A 10 38.78 -10.57 -50.11
C LEU A 10 39.27 -11.10 -48.76
N ASP A 11 40.39 -11.82 -48.74
CA ASP A 11 40.95 -12.34 -47.48
C ASP A 11 41.43 -11.22 -46.55
N ARG A 12 41.87 -10.09 -47.10
CA ARG A 12 42.23 -8.89 -46.32
C ARG A 12 41.00 -8.15 -45.78
N PHE A 13 39.89 -8.13 -46.52
CA PHE A 13 38.66 -7.43 -46.12
C PHE A 13 37.68 -8.29 -45.29
N ARG A 14 37.77 -9.62 -45.36
CA ARG A 14 36.94 -10.57 -44.57
C ARG A 14 36.83 -10.23 -43.08
N PRO A 15 37.92 -10.03 -42.31
CA PRO A 15 37.81 -9.75 -40.87
C PRO A 15 37.10 -8.43 -40.59
N TRP A 16 37.29 -7.42 -41.44
CA TRP A 16 36.65 -6.12 -41.31
C TRP A 16 35.15 -6.18 -41.61
N LEU A 17 34.78 -6.92 -42.67
CA LEU A 17 33.38 -7.23 -43.01
C LEU A 17 32.69 -8.02 -41.90
N THR A 18 33.36 -9.00 -41.28
CA THR A 18 32.78 -9.75 -40.16
C THR A 18 32.59 -8.88 -38.93
N LEU A 19 33.51 -7.96 -38.62
CA LEU A 19 33.36 -7.03 -37.49
C LEU A 19 32.18 -6.08 -37.71
N LEU A 20 32.04 -5.52 -38.91
CA LEU A 20 30.88 -4.70 -39.27
C LEU A 20 29.58 -5.50 -39.19
N ALA A 21 29.54 -6.71 -39.74
CA ALA A 21 28.36 -7.57 -39.70
C ALA A 21 27.96 -7.94 -38.27
N VAL A 22 28.92 -8.30 -37.41
CA VAL A 22 28.68 -8.65 -36.00
C VAL A 22 28.24 -7.43 -35.21
N THR A 23 28.90 -6.28 -35.39
CA THR A 23 28.51 -5.03 -34.73
C THR A 23 27.11 -4.59 -35.15
N TRP A 24 26.79 -4.71 -36.44
CA TRP A 24 25.47 -4.42 -36.98
C TRP A 24 24.41 -5.35 -36.40
N LEU A 25 24.70 -6.65 -36.32
CA LEU A 25 23.81 -7.63 -35.70
C LEU A 25 23.58 -7.31 -34.22
N LEU A 26 24.63 -7.06 -33.45
CA LEU A 26 24.55 -6.70 -32.04
C LEU A 26 23.79 -5.38 -31.84
N ALA A 27 24.01 -4.40 -32.70
CA ALA A 27 23.25 -3.16 -32.70
C ALA A 27 21.77 -3.43 -33.01
N SER A 28 21.46 -4.24 -34.01
CA SER A 28 20.07 -4.56 -34.37
C SER A 28 19.33 -5.34 -33.27
N LEU A 29 20.04 -6.26 -32.60
CA LEU A 29 19.51 -7.06 -31.51
C LEU A 29 19.38 -6.25 -30.20
N GLY A 30 20.35 -5.38 -29.92
CA GLY A 30 20.39 -4.58 -28.68
C GLY A 30 19.56 -3.29 -28.73
N LEU A 31 19.46 -2.64 -29.89
CA LEU A 31 18.75 -1.37 -30.04
C LEU A 31 17.24 -1.53 -29.89
N GLY A 32 16.68 -2.64 -30.40
CA GLY A 32 15.26 -2.96 -30.20
C GLY A 32 14.92 -3.17 -28.72
N TRP A 33 15.77 -3.87 -27.98
CA TRP A 33 15.59 -4.07 -26.54
C TRP A 33 15.72 -2.75 -25.75
N LEU A 34 16.71 -1.93 -26.08
CA LEU A 34 16.94 -0.66 -25.42
C LEU A 34 15.79 0.33 -25.64
N VAL A 35 15.33 0.46 -26.89
CA VAL A 35 14.20 1.34 -27.23
C VAL A 35 12.92 0.86 -26.58
N ASN A 36 12.64 -0.45 -26.59
CA ASN A 36 11.47 -1.00 -25.92
C ASN A 36 11.51 -0.76 -24.40
N SER A 37 12.67 -0.93 -23.76
CA SER A 37 12.84 -0.64 -22.33
C SER A 37 12.58 0.84 -22.02
N LEU A 38 13.14 1.75 -22.83
CA LEU A 38 12.85 3.18 -22.70
C LEU A 38 11.36 3.48 -22.85
N ILE A 39 10.70 2.93 -23.87
CA ILE A 39 9.25 3.11 -24.07
C ILE A 39 8.46 2.61 -22.86
N VAL A 40 8.81 1.46 -22.27
CA VAL A 40 8.16 0.94 -21.06
C VAL A 40 8.37 1.89 -19.88
N ILE A 41 9.58 2.38 -19.65
CA ILE A 41 9.86 3.33 -18.56
C ILE A 41 9.08 4.62 -18.75
N PHE A 42 9.07 5.19 -19.95
CA PHE A 42 8.31 6.40 -20.26
C PHE A 42 6.80 6.17 -20.07
N THR A 43 6.29 5.06 -20.56
CA THR A 43 4.87 4.67 -20.40
C THR A 43 4.52 4.53 -18.93
N LEU A 44 5.34 3.83 -18.15
CA LEU A 44 5.14 3.65 -16.73
C LEU A 44 5.22 4.99 -15.99
N PHE A 45 6.19 5.84 -16.32
CA PHE A 45 6.34 7.17 -15.72
C PHE A 45 5.12 8.07 -16.01
N LEU A 46 4.51 7.93 -17.19
CA LEU A 46 3.27 8.61 -17.51
C LEU A 46 2.06 8.01 -16.80
N ILE A 47 1.99 6.69 -16.62
CA ILE A 47 0.84 6.01 -16.00
C ILE A 47 0.87 6.10 -14.45
N ILE A 48 2.05 6.01 -13.84
CA ILE A 48 2.25 6.09 -12.38
C ILE A 48 1.48 7.25 -11.74
N PRO A 49 1.59 8.52 -12.18
CA PRO A 49 0.91 9.62 -11.51
C PRO A 49 -0.62 9.46 -11.56
N PHE A 50 -1.18 8.93 -12.64
CA PHE A 50 -2.62 8.67 -12.73
C PHE A 50 -3.04 7.57 -11.75
N VAL A 51 -2.37 6.41 -11.79
CA VAL A 51 -2.69 5.28 -10.91
C VAL A 51 -2.48 5.67 -9.45
N ALA A 52 -1.39 6.37 -9.14
CA ALA A 52 -1.12 6.88 -7.80
C ALA A 52 -2.22 7.84 -7.35
N PHE A 53 -2.62 8.80 -8.17
CA PHE A 53 -3.66 9.76 -7.80
C PHE A 53 -5.02 9.09 -7.59
N PHE A 54 -5.49 8.30 -8.56
CA PHE A 54 -6.81 7.65 -8.45
C PHE A 54 -6.83 6.56 -7.38
N GLY A 55 -5.77 5.75 -7.29
CA GLY A 55 -5.64 4.71 -6.28
C GLY A 55 -5.55 5.29 -4.88
N PHE A 56 -4.73 6.33 -4.67
CA PHE A 56 -4.62 7.01 -3.38
C PHE A 56 -5.94 7.67 -2.97
N ARG A 57 -6.64 8.32 -3.90
CA ARG A 57 -7.95 8.93 -3.62
C ARG A 57 -9.00 7.89 -3.26
N TRP A 58 -9.09 6.80 -4.02
CA TRP A 58 -10.02 5.71 -3.73
C TRP A 58 -9.72 5.05 -2.37
N TRP A 59 -8.45 4.81 -2.08
CA TRP A 59 -8.01 4.28 -0.79
C TRP A 59 -8.38 5.21 0.37
N LEU A 60 -8.12 6.52 0.25
CA LEU A 60 -8.50 7.50 1.28
C LEU A 60 -10.00 7.47 1.55
N GLN A 61 -10.84 7.47 0.51
CA GLN A 61 -12.30 7.47 0.69
C GLN A 61 -12.82 6.23 1.43
N GLY A 62 -12.21 5.06 1.20
CA GLY A 62 -12.57 3.83 1.92
C GLY A 62 -11.94 3.71 3.30
N ASN A 63 -10.79 4.36 3.53
CA ASN A 63 -10.05 4.25 4.78
C ASN A 63 -10.32 5.40 5.76
N LEU A 64 -10.92 6.51 5.32
CA LEU A 64 -11.36 7.58 6.21
C LEU A 64 -12.63 7.16 6.95
N VAL A 65 -12.58 7.26 8.28
CA VAL A 65 -13.65 6.92 9.19
C VAL A 65 -14.00 8.16 10.00
N THR A 66 -15.25 8.59 9.93
CA THR A 66 -15.79 9.66 10.77
C THR A 66 -16.69 9.03 11.82
N ASP A 67 -16.30 9.15 13.09
CA ASP A 67 -17.06 8.62 14.23
C ASP A 67 -16.93 9.58 15.43
N LYS A 68 -17.72 9.34 16.48
CA LYS A 68 -17.69 10.12 17.72
C LYS A 68 -16.77 9.47 18.74
N CYS A 69 -16.02 10.28 19.48
CA CYS A 69 -15.22 9.82 20.60
C CYS A 69 -16.15 9.23 21.68
N PRO A 70 -15.92 7.99 22.16
CA PRO A 70 -16.75 7.37 23.18
C PRO A 70 -16.66 8.05 24.56
N VAL A 71 -15.63 8.89 24.79
CA VAL A 71 -15.40 9.56 26.07
C VAL A 71 -16.05 10.94 26.12
N CYS A 72 -15.88 11.74 25.07
CA CYS A 72 -16.33 13.14 25.04
C CYS A 72 -17.39 13.45 23.96
N ALA A 73 -17.85 12.44 23.23
CA ALA A 73 -18.82 12.55 22.13
C ALA A 73 -18.42 13.49 20.97
N PHE A 74 -17.17 13.94 20.93
CA PHE A 74 -16.63 14.79 19.87
C PHE A 74 -16.48 14.02 18.56
N GLU A 75 -16.97 14.57 17.46
CA GLU A 75 -16.86 13.97 16.13
C GLU A 75 -15.50 14.27 15.52
N SER A 76 -14.74 13.22 15.20
CA SER A 76 -13.41 13.36 14.57
C SER A 76 -13.27 12.39 13.40
N THR A 77 -12.35 12.68 12.49
CA THR A 77 -12.03 11.81 11.37
C THR A 77 -10.68 11.14 11.60
N GLY A 78 -10.63 9.83 11.40
CA GLY A 78 -9.45 9.00 11.57
C GLY A 78 -9.24 8.07 10.39
N LEU A 79 -8.03 7.53 10.26
CA LEU A 79 -7.74 6.47 9.29
C LEU A 79 -8.07 5.11 9.93
N ASN A 80 -8.74 4.24 9.19
CA ASN A 80 -9.04 2.89 9.64
C ASN A 80 -7.73 2.12 9.90
N ASN A 81 -7.76 1.25 10.91
CA ASN A 81 -6.65 0.45 11.39
C ASN A 81 -5.45 1.27 11.92
N THR A 82 -5.70 2.47 12.45
CA THR A 82 -4.69 3.33 13.08
C THR A 82 -5.08 3.69 14.51
N GLN A 83 -4.10 4.19 15.27
CA GLN A 83 -4.32 4.77 16.59
C GLN A 83 -4.23 6.29 16.45
N LEU A 84 -5.19 6.99 17.04
CA LEU A 84 -5.23 8.46 17.03
C LEU A 84 -5.54 9.00 18.41
N GLN A 85 -5.07 10.21 18.69
CA GLN A 85 -5.39 10.92 19.92
C GLN A 85 -6.55 11.86 19.65
N CYS A 86 -7.59 11.81 20.48
CA CYS A 86 -8.73 12.71 20.34
C CYS A 86 -8.29 14.17 20.54
N PRO A 87 -8.58 15.09 19.61
CA PRO A 87 -8.15 16.48 19.71
C PRO A 87 -8.87 17.26 20.82
N ASN A 88 -10.00 16.76 21.32
CA ASN A 88 -10.79 17.43 22.35
C ASN A 88 -10.44 16.99 23.78
N CYS A 89 -10.29 15.67 24.03
CA CYS A 89 -10.03 15.14 25.37
C CYS A 89 -8.63 14.55 25.57
N GLY A 90 -7.83 14.40 24.52
CA GLY A 90 -6.49 13.81 24.61
C GLY A 90 -6.47 12.28 24.80
N GLU A 91 -7.63 11.62 24.75
CA GLU A 91 -7.73 10.16 24.88
C GLU A 91 -7.12 9.44 23.67
N GLN A 92 -6.44 8.33 23.94
CA GLN A 92 -5.87 7.45 22.93
C GLN A 92 -6.93 6.45 22.42
N LEU A 93 -7.29 6.57 21.14
CA LEU A 93 -8.34 5.78 20.49
C LEU A 93 -7.75 4.86 19.41
N SER A 94 -8.33 3.68 19.27
CA SER A 94 -8.07 2.77 18.15
C SER A 94 -9.24 2.85 17.16
N VAL A 95 -8.91 3.08 15.89
CA VAL A 95 -9.89 3.05 14.79
C VAL A 95 -9.87 1.66 14.18
N LYS A 96 -10.91 0.87 14.43
CA LYS A 96 -11.07 -0.47 13.83
C LYS A 96 -12.50 -0.66 13.35
N ASN A 97 -12.66 -1.37 12.24
CA ASN A 97 -13.97 -1.71 11.66
C ASN A 97 -14.89 -0.48 11.44
N GLY A 98 -14.31 0.67 11.08
CA GLY A 98 -15.09 1.89 10.85
C GLY A 98 -15.65 2.55 12.11
N ARG A 99 -15.12 2.24 13.30
CA ARG A 99 -15.55 2.81 14.58
C ARG A 99 -14.37 3.19 15.46
N PHE A 100 -14.60 4.14 16.35
CA PHE A 100 -13.64 4.49 17.40
C PHE A 100 -13.87 3.64 18.64
N SER A 101 -12.81 3.01 19.13
CA SER A 101 -12.80 2.22 20.35
C SER A 101 -11.64 2.64 21.24
N ARG A 102 -11.75 2.41 22.55
CA ARG A 102 -10.63 2.63 23.46
C ARG A 102 -9.51 1.65 23.16
N LEU A 103 -8.27 2.07 23.38
CA LEU A 103 -7.12 1.17 23.45
C LEU A 103 -7.20 0.37 24.74
N THR A 104 -7.95 -0.73 24.72
CA THR A 104 -7.89 -1.73 25.79
C THR A 104 -6.67 -2.62 25.58
N PRO A 105 -5.77 -2.76 26.57
CA PRO A 105 -4.76 -3.82 26.55
C PRO A 105 -5.46 -5.17 26.40
N GLU A 106 -4.87 -6.10 25.65
CA GLU A 106 -5.37 -7.47 25.58
C GLU A 106 -5.46 -8.06 26.99
N GLY A 107 -6.68 -8.31 27.48
CA GLY A 107 -6.94 -8.86 28.81
C GLY A 107 -7.87 -8.07 29.73
N THR A 108 -8.33 -6.86 29.35
CA THR A 108 -9.37 -6.16 30.12
C THR A 108 -10.76 -6.53 29.61
N ILE A 109 -11.53 -7.23 30.45
CA ILE A 109 -12.92 -7.60 30.17
C ILE A 109 -13.81 -6.39 30.50
N ASP A 110 -14.62 -5.93 29.54
CA ASP A 110 -15.68 -4.95 29.81
C ASP A 110 -16.73 -5.61 30.70
N VAL A 111 -16.66 -5.33 32.01
CA VAL A 111 -17.67 -5.79 32.97
C VAL A 111 -18.84 -4.81 32.93
N THR A 112 -19.97 -5.26 32.39
CA THR A 112 -21.25 -4.57 32.54
C THR A 112 -21.72 -4.76 33.97
N ALA A 113 -21.60 -3.71 34.79
CA ALA A 113 -22.14 -3.73 36.15
C ALA A 113 -23.67 -3.75 36.07
N VAL A 114 -24.27 -4.90 36.41
CA VAL A 114 -25.69 -5.00 36.69
C VAL A 114 -25.86 -4.65 38.17
N ASP A 115 -26.58 -3.56 38.43
CA ASP A 115 -26.91 -3.15 39.79
C ASP A 115 -27.92 -4.16 40.35
N VAL A 116 -27.48 -5.00 41.29
CA VAL A 116 -28.33 -6.02 41.89
C VAL A 116 -29.10 -5.34 43.01
N THR A 117 -30.39 -5.10 42.79
CA THR A 117 -31.28 -4.60 43.85
C THR A 117 -31.36 -5.65 44.96
N THR A 118 -30.67 -5.41 46.07
CA THR A 118 -30.74 -6.25 47.26
C THR A 118 -32.17 -6.26 47.78
N VAL A 119 -32.89 -7.36 47.56
CA VAL A 119 -34.16 -7.61 48.25
C VAL A 119 -33.80 -7.88 49.71
N GLU A 120 -33.97 -6.88 50.58
CA GLU A 120 -33.95 -7.06 52.02
C GLU A 120 -35.06 -8.05 52.38
N ILE A 121 -34.69 -9.32 52.52
CA ILE A 121 -35.58 -10.31 53.13
C ILE A 121 -35.63 -9.95 54.61
N THR A 122 -36.65 -9.19 54.98
CA THR A 122 -37.09 -9.03 56.36
C THR A 122 -37.50 -10.42 56.84
N ALA A 123 -36.56 -11.13 57.46
CA ALA A 123 -36.84 -12.33 58.23
C ALA A 123 -37.72 -11.90 59.41
N LYS A 124 -39.05 -11.99 59.22
CA LYS A 124 -40.00 -11.95 60.32
C LYS A 124 -39.75 -13.20 61.17
N SER A 125 -39.09 -12.99 62.30
CA SER A 125 -39.06 -13.96 63.41
C SER A 125 -40.49 -14.39 63.73
N PRO A 126 -40.82 -15.69 63.77
CA PRO A 126 -42.06 -16.13 64.38
C PRO A 126 -41.93 -15.92 65.89
N GLU A 127 -42.76 -15.05 66.41
CA GLU A 127 -43.02 -14.88 67.84
C GLU A 127 -43.95 -16.03 68.24
N GLU A 128 -43.44 -16.92 69.12
CA GLU A 128 -44.24 -17.83 69.95
C GLU A 128 -43.82 -17.64 71.42
#